data_AF-A0A8H7KHW3-F1
#
_entry.id   AF-A0A8H7KHW3-F1
#
_cell.length_a   1.000
_cell.length_b   1.000
_cell.length_c   1.000
_cell.angle_alpha   90.00
_cell.angle_beta   90.00
_cell.angle_gamma   90.00
#
_symmetry.space_group_name_H-M   'P 1'
#
loop_
_entity.id
_entity.type
_entity.pdbx_description
1 polymer ?
#
loop_
_entity_poly.entity_id
_entity_poly.type
_entity_poly.pdbx_seq_one_letter_code
_entity_poly.pdbx_strand_id
1 'polypeptide(L)'
;MASSSTTNATPPAPAQTPSTTLNTGKGLLLKADLIAQQYRTEVQLHSPPQPQNEIRKPKLVGILGTSSIPSRNYAEFTKRQCIELGFEFVLKKTGAALNSAEGENGNNGEGEGVEEAIIEANEDESVDGIMVYYPIFGGRQDHYLQQIVSPLKDVEGLHSKFHYNLYHNIRFLDPKTLLSAITAQNEITSKDNDTPPPGMVKSIIPCTPLAIVKCLEYVGVYNKILPYGDRAYGKTVTVINRSEVVGRPLAALLANDGARVFSVDIDSTQEYTKRPQMTPEQKARCGDLSGPECSLQGQDVLAEGWMYLFKRGGG
;
A
#
# COMPACT_ATOMS: atom_id res chain seq x y z
N MET A 1 -12.02 58.20 71.57
CA MET A 1 -11.88 56.73 71.43
C MET A 1 -12.02 56.40 69.96
N ALA A 2 -10.91 56.17 69.26
CA ALA A 2 -10.88 55.93 67.82
C ALA A 2 -11.03 54.42 67.55
N SER A 3 -11.94 54.10 66.64
CA SER A 3 -12.33 52.76 66.19
C SER A 3 -11.30 52.14 65.23
N SER A 4 -10.79 50.96 65.57
CA SER A 4 -9.97 50.11 64.69
C SER A 4 -10.83 49.06 64.01
N SER A 5 -10.98 49.16 62.68
CA SER A 5 -11.65 48.18 61.80
C SER A 5 -10.66 47.11 61.34
N THR A 6 -10.90 45.85 61.71
CA THR A 6 -10.14 44.69 61.24
C THR A 6 -10.82 44.08 60.01
N THR A 7 -10.09 44.03 58.89
CA THR A 7 -10.51 43.42 57.62
C THR A 7 -10.33 41.89 57.64
N ASN A 8 -11.39 41.12 57.40
CA ASN A 8 -11.30 39.68 57.15
C ASN A 8 -10.99 39.42 55.67
N ALA A 9 -9.87 38.76 55.40
CA ALA A 9 -9.45 38.30 54.07
C ALA A 9 -10.04 36.91 53.77
N THR A 10 -10.67 36.76 52.60
CA THR A 10 -11.19 35.51 52.05
C THR A 10 -10.03 34.65 51.48
N PRO A 11 -10.01 33.31 51.67
CA PRO A 11 -8.94 32.47 51.15
C PRO A 11 -9.00 32.33 49.60
N PRO A 12 -7.86 32.14 48.92
CA PRO A 12 -7.81 32.01 47.46
C PRO A 12 -8.33 30.64 47.01
N ALA A 13 -9.04 30.63 45.88
CA ALA A 13 -9.56 29.42 45.24
C ALA A 13 -8.42 28.50 44.74
N PRO A 14 -8.60 27.17 44.77
CA PRO A 14 -7.57 26.24 44.32
C PRO A 14 -7.35 26.34 42.81
N ALA A 15 -6.08 26.33 42.41
CA ALA A 15 -5.63 26.36 41.04
C ALA A 15 -6.13 25.14 40.25
N GLN A 16 -6.81 25.39 39.13
CA GLN A 16 -7.25 24.34 38.21
C GLN A 16 -6.04 23.82 37.41
N THR A 17 -5.69 22.57 37.62
CA THR A 17 -4.77 21.80 36.76
C THR A 17 -5.40 21.69 35.36
N PRO A 18 -4.67 21.91 34.26
CA PRO A 18 -5.24 21.77 32.92
C PRO A 18 -5.52 20.29 32.66
N SER A 19 -6.80 19.91 32.75
CA SER A 19 -7.28 18.62 32.27
C SER A 19 -7.15 18.58 30.76
N THR A 20 -6.26 17.72 30.25
CA THR A 20 -6.22 17.40 28.84
C THR A 20 -7.46 16.55 28.53
N THR A 21 -8.57 17.22 28.19
CA THR A 21 -9.76 16.56 27.65
C THR A 21 -9.38 15.92 26.32
N LEU A 22 -9.09 14.61 26.34
CA LEU A 22 -9.17 13.77 25.15
C LEU A 22 -10.58 13.95 24.60
N ASN A 23 -10.69 14.59 23.43
CA ASN A 23 -11.94 14.76 22.69
C ASN A 23 -12.46 13.37 22.27
N THR A 24 -13.17 12.70 23.15
CA THR A 24 -13.79 11.40 22.89
C THR A 24 -15.08 11.63 22.11
N GLY A 25 -15.07 11.28 20.81
CA GLY A 25 -16.29 11.04 20.05
C GLY A 25 -16.46 11.79 18.72
N LYS A 26 -15.55 12.70 18.33
CA LYS A 26 -15.59 13.30 16.98
C LYS A 26 -14.71 12.49 16.03
N GLY A 27 -15.31 11.93 14.98
CA GLY A 27 -14.57 11.28 13.91
C GLY A 27 -13.61 12.25 13.23
N LEU A 28 -12.41 11.76 12.88
CA LEU A 28 -11.42 12.54 12.15
C LEU A 28 -11.72 12.45 10.64
N LEU A 29 -12.06 13.57 10.01
CA LEU A 29 -12.19 13.63 8.55
C LEU A 29 -10.80 13.74 7.92
N LEU A 30 -10.43 12.73 7.12
CA LEU A 30 -9.18 12.70 6.38
C LEU A 30 -9.42 13.08 4.92
N LYS A 31 -8.75 14.16 4.48
CA LYS A 31 -8.75 14.58 3.07
C LYS A 31 -7.48 14.07 2.40
N ALA A 32 -7.64 13.26 1.35
CA ALA A 32 -6.53 12.65 0.63
C ALA A 32 -5.55 13.69 0.07
N ASP A 33 -6.05 14.83 -0.43
CA ASP A 33 -5.19 15.88 -1.01
C ASP A 33 -4.16 16.45 -0.04
N LEU A 34 -4.51 16.60 1.25
CA LEU A 34 -3.57 17.13 2.25
C LEU A 34 -2.40 16.17 2.49
N ILE A 35 -2.70 14.87 2.48
CA ILE A 35 -1.71 13.81 2.68
C ILE A 35 -0.84 13.70 1.42
N ALA A 36 -1.47 13.69 0.24
CA ALA A 36 -0.79 13.60 -1.05
C ALA A 36 0.15 14.80 -1.30
N GLN A 37 -0.20 16.00 -0.84
CA GLN A 37 0.60 17.21 -1.08
C GLN A 37 2.04 17.08 -0.56
N GLN A 38 2.24 16.42 0.60
CA GLN A 38 3.58 16.21 1.17
C GLN A 38 4.46 15.39 0.22
N TYR A 39 3.91 14.32 -0.35
CA TYR A 39 4.61 13.45 -1.29
C TYR A 39 4.78 14.08 -2.67
N ARG A 40 3.84 14.92 -3.12
CA ARG A 40 3.98 15.67 -4.38
C ARG A 40 5.22 16.57 -4.38
N THR A 41 5.48 17.26 -3.26
CA THR A 41 6.69 18.08 -3.10
C THR A 41 7.95 17.22 -3.13
N GLU A 42 7.95 16.06 -2.47
CA GLU A 42 9.07 15.12 -2.49
C GLU A 42 9.35 14.59 -3.90
N VAL A 43 8.31 14.22 -4.65
CA VAL A 43 8.43 13.75 -6.04
C VAL A 43 8.98 14.86 -6.94
N GLN A 44 8.54 16.11 -6.77
CA GLN A 44 9.07 17.25 -7.53
C GLN A 44 10.54 17.53 -7.21
N LEU A 45 10.98 17.32 -5.97
CA LEU A 45 12.39 17.48 -5.57
C LEU A 45 13.31 16.38 -6.15
N HIS A 46 12.80 15.16 -6.26
CA HIS A 46 13.53 14.03 -6.85
C HIS A 46 13.39 13.94 -8.37
N SER A 47 12.41 14.64 -8.95
CA SER A 47 12.35 14.89 -10.38
C SER A 47 13.57 15.73 -10.76
N PRO A 48 14.38 15.30 -11.74
CA PRO A 48 15.68 15.90 -12.00
C PRO A 48 15.55 17.41 -12.26
N PRO A 49 16.29 18.28 -11.53
CA PRO A 49 16.29 19.71 -11.82
C PRO A 49 16.87 19.92 -13.21
N GLN A 50 16.13 20.58 -14.11
CA GLN A 50 16.68 21.03 -15.38
C GLN A 50 17.63 22.21 -15.11
N PRO A 51 18.95 21.98 -15.17
CA PRO A 51 19.75 22.66 -16.19
C PRO A 51 20.94 21.83 -16.74
N GLN A 52 21.28 22.09 -18.01
CA GLN A 52 22.51 21.76 -18.74
C GLN A 52 22.84 20.32 -19.13
N ASN A 53 22.15 19.29 -18.64
CA ASN A 53 22.20 17.94 -19.22
C ASN A 53 20.76 17.45 -19.50
N GLU A 54 20.51 17.02 -20.74
CA GLU A 54 19.21 16.58 -21.27
C GLU A 54 18.69 15.29 -20.60
N ILE A 55 18.35 15.33 -19.31
CA ILE A 55 17.64 14.23 -18.67
C ILE A 55 16.18 14.32 -19.12
N ARG A 56 15.73 13.34 -19.91
CA ARG A 56 14.35 13.26 -20.41
C ARG A 56 13.36 13.14 -19.24
N LYS A 57 12.17 13.72 -19.41
CA LYS A 57 11.07 13.56 -18.44
C LYS A 57 10.68 12.08 -18.37
N PRO A 58 10.43 11.52 -17.17
CA PRO A 58 9.92 10.16 -17.08
C PRO A 58 8.54 10.08 -17.74
N LYS A 59 8.34 9.03 -18.57
CA LYS A 59 7.14 8.82 -19.36
C LYS A 59 6.30 7.69 -18.77
N LEU A 60 5.07 8.03 -18.38
CA LEU A 60 4.07 7.07 -17.88
C LEU A 60 2.97 6.88 -18.93
N VAL A 61 2.72 5.62 -19.30
CA VAL A 61 1.61 5.24 -20.17
C VAL A 61 0.46 4.71 -19.32
N GLY A 62 -0.70 5.37 -19.37
CA GLY A 62 -1.95 4.87 -18.82
C GLY A 62 -2.78 4.18 -19.89
N ILE A 63 -3.23 2.94 -19.65
CA ILE A 63 -4.02 2.16 -20.60
C ILE A 63 -5.46 2.03 -20.10
N LEU A 64 -6.40 2.57 -20.86
CA LEU A 64 -7.82 2.58 -20.54
C LEU A 64 -8.59 1.80 -21.62
N GLY A 65 -9.13 0.64 -21.25
CA GLY A 65 -9.86 -0.24 -22.17
C GLY A 65 -11.38 -0.25 -21.99
N THR A 66 -11.92 0.53 -21.06
CA THR A 66 -13.33 0.40 -20.64
C THR A 66 -14.20 1.61 -20.88
N SER A 67 -15.51 1.36 -20.99
CA SER A 67 -16.53 2.42 -21.05
C SER A 67 -16.83 3.07 -19.69
N SER A 68 -16.32 2.48 -18.60
CA SER A 68 -16.57 2.88 -17.21
C SER A 68 -16.25 4.36 -16.95
N ILE A 69 -17.28 5.14 -16.57
CA ILE A 69 -17.14 6.56 -16.21
C ILE A 69 -16.18 6.76 -15.01
N PRO A 70 -16.26 5.98 -13.91
CA PRO A 70 -15.29 6.08 -12.82
C PRO A 70 -13.84 5.88 -13.27
N SER A 71 -13.57 4.88 -14.11
CA SER A 71 -12.21 4.58 -14.62
C SER A 71 -11.71 5.71 -15.51
N ARG A 72 -12.58 6.28 -16.37
CA ARG A 72 -12.27 7.45 -17.19
C ARG A 72 -11.92 8.69 -16.35
N ASN A 73 -12.74 9.01 -15.34
CA ASN A 73 -12.49 10.16 -14.47
C ASN A 73 -11.18 10.01 -13.70
N TYR A 74 -10.91 8.81 -13.20
CA TYR A 74 -9.65 8.51 -12.54
C TYR A 74 -8.46 8.66 -13.51
N ALA A 75 -8.60 8.20 -14.75
CA ALA A 75 -7.55 8.32 -15.76
C ALA A 75 -7.21 9.78 -16.11
N GLU A 76 -8.22 10.62 -16.30
CA GLU A 76 -8.01 12.05 -16.56
C GLU A 76 -7.44 12.78 -15.33
N PHE A 77 -7.85 12.40 -14.12
CA PHE A 77 -7.26 12.94 -12.89
C PHE A 77 -5.78 12.57 -12.80
N THR A 78 -5.42 11.31 -13.00
CA THR A 78 -4.01 10.87 -12.94
C THR A 78 -3.16 11.54 -14.01
N LYS A 79 -3.68 11.65 -15.24
CA LYS A 79 -3.02 12.40 -16.32
C LYS A 79 -2.69 13.83 -15.90
N ARG A 80 -3.67 14.56 -15.35
CA ARG A 80 -3.46 15.94 -14.89
C ARG A 80 -2.37 16.02 -13.82
N GLN A 81 -2.43 15.14 -12.81
CA GLN A 81 -1.44 15.13 -11.74
C GLN A 81 -0.03 14.80 -12.25
N CYS A 82 0.13 13.86 -13.18
CA CYS A 82 1.43 13.54 -13.76
C CYS A 82 2.04 14.74 -14.50
N ILE A 83 1.24 15.43 -15.31
CA ILE A 83 1.68 16.62 -16.06
C ILE A 83 2.09 17.74 -15.08
N GLU A 84 1.30 18.00 -14.05
CA GLU A 84 1.61 19.00 -13.00
C GLU A 84 2.91 18.69 -12.23
N LEU A 85 3.22 17.40 -12.07
CA LEU A 85 4.46 16.94 -11.41
C LEU A 85 5.67 16.88 -12.36
N GLY A 86 5.49 17.21 -13.64
CA GLY A 86 6.56 17.28 -14.63
C GLY A 86 6.84 15.97 -15.38
N PHE A 87 5.95 14.98 -15.27
CA PHE A 87 6.03 13.73 -16.04
C PHE A 87 5.48 13.93 -17.46
N GLU A 88 6.02 13.16 -18.40
CA GLU A 88 5.32 12.92 -19.66
C GLU A 88 4.24 11.86 -19.41
N PHE A 89 3.01 12.12 -19.84
CA PHE A 89 1.90 11.19 -19.65
C PHE A 89 1.18 10.93 -20.96
N VAL A 90 1.04 9.65 -21.32
CA VAL A 90 0.30 9.20 -22.50
C VAL A 90 -0.90 8.38 -22.05
N LEU A 91 -2.11 8.84 -22.35
CA LEU A 91 -3.33 8.05 -22.13
C LEU A 91 -3.66 7.28 -23.40
N LYS A 92 -3.36 5.99 -23.42
CA LYS A 92 -3.70 5.08 -24.51
C LYS A 92 -5.09 4.50 -24.27
N LYS A 93 -6.05 4.87 -25.12
CA LYS A 93 -7.42 4.34 -25.10
C LYS A 93 -7.50 3.15 -26.05
N THR A 94 -8.20 2.10 -25.63
CA THR A 94 -8.48 0.92 -26.45
C THR A 94 -9.92 0.47 -26.22
N GLY A 95 -10.41 -0.45 -27.06
CA GLY A 95 -11.72 -1.08 -26.89
C GLY A 95 -12.85 -0.10 -26.64
N ALA A 96 -13.70 -0.40 -25.65
CA ALA A 96 -14.86 0.41 -25.30
C ALA A 96 -14.52 1.86 -24.87
N ALA A 97 -13.27 2.16 -24.49
CA ALA A 97 -12.86 3.53 -24.19
C ALA A 97 -12.75 4.41 -25.45
N LEU A 98 -12.53 3.82 -26.63
CA LEU A 98 -12.48 4.54 -27.92
C LEU A 98 -13.87 4.96 -28.40
N ASN A 99 -14.90 4.16 -28.09
CA ASN A 99 -16.30 4.43 -28.49
C ASN A 99 -16.83 5.79 -27.99
N SER A 100 -16.17 6.42 -27.02
CA SER A 100 -16.55 7.72 -26.46
C SER A 100 -15.63 8.87 -26.84
N ALA A 101 -14.58 8.61 -27.62
CA ALA A 101 -13.57 9.61 -28.02
C ALA A 101 -13.71 10.06 -29.47
N GLU A 102 -14.25 9.21 -30.35
CA GLU A 102 -14.39 9.48 -31.77
C GLU A 102 -15.86 9.33 -32.16
N GLY A 103 -16.41 10.28 -32.92
CA GLY A 103 -17.81 10.31 -33.37
C GLY A 103 -18.17 9.21 -34.38
N GLU A 104 -17.53 8.06 -34.27
CA GLU A 104 -17.72 6.87 -35.09
C GLU A 104 -18.56 5.85 -34.31
N ASN A 105 -19.34 5.07 -35.07
CA ASN A 105 -20.13 3.93 -34.59
C ASN A 105 -19.21 2.76 -34.16
N GLY A 106 -18.26 3.00 -33.28
CA GLY A 106 -17.39 1.98 -32.71
C GLY A 106 -18.21 1.01 -31.86
N ASN A 107 -18.19 -0.27 -32.23
CA ASN A 107 -18.79 -1.36 -31.47
C ASN A 107 -17.69 -2.25 -30.86
N ASN A 108 -16.60 -1.63 -30.40
CA ASN A 108 -15.50 -2.36 -29.78
C ASN A 108 -15.90 -2.85 -28.39
N GLY A 109 -15.46 -4.05 -28.04
CA GLY A 109 -15.72 -4.68 -26.76
C GLY A 109 -14.95 -4.03 -25.60
N GLU A 110 -15.39 -4.28 -24.37
CA GLU A 110 -14.61 -3.96 -23.17
C GLU A 110 -13.23 -4.63 -23.27
N GLY A 111 -12.17 -3.87 -23.04
CA GLY A 111 -10.81 -4.39 -22.98
C GLY A 111 -10.18 -4.86 -24.30
N GLU A 112 -10.88 -4.73 -25.44
CA GLU A 112 -10.31 -5.04 -26.75
C GLU A 112 -9.05 -4.19 -27.00
N GLY A 113 -7.95 -4.80 -27.45
CA GLY A 113 -6.69 -4.11 -27.71
C GLY A 113 -5.83 -3.79 -26.47
N VAL A 114 -6.28 -4.12 -25.24
CA VAL A 114 -5.54 -3.78 -24.01
C VAL A 114 -4.24 -4.57 -23.89
N GLU A 115 -4.26 -5.87 -24.22
CA GLU A 115 -3.09 -6.73 -24.14
C GLU A 115 -1.99 -6.26 -25.10
N GLU A 116 -2.37 -5.99 -26.35
CA GLU A 116 -1.48 -5.43 -27.37
C GLU A 116 -0.91 -4.08 -26.93
N ALA A 117 -1.74 -3.22 -26.33
CA ALA A 117 -1.29 -1.94 -25.81
C ALA A 117 -0.27 -2.08 -24.67
N ILE A 118 -0.41 -3.09 -23.80
CA ILE A 118 0.55 -3.39 -22.73
C ILE A 118 1.86 -3.90 -23.34
N ILE A 119 1.79 -4.83 -24.29
CA ILE A 119 2.98 -5.42 -24.95
C ILE A 119 3.78 -4.33 -25.68
N GLU A 120 3.11 -3.48 -26.47
CA GLU A 120 3.78 -2.35 -27.14
C GLU A 120 4.46 -1.39 -26.14
N ALA A 121 3.80 -1.08 -25.03
CA ALA A 121 4.38 -0.21 -24.00
C ALA A 121 5.53 -0.87 -23.23
N ASN A 122 5.50 -2.20 -23.06
CA ASN A 122 6.61 -2.96 -22.48
C ASN A 122 7.86 -2.91 -23.36
N GLU A 123 7.70 -2.98 -24.68
CA GLU A 123 8.80 -2.98 -25.64
C GLU A 123 9.34 -1.57 -25.94
N ASP A 124 8.54 -0.52 -25.77
CA ASP A 124 8.97 0.88 -25.98
C ASP A 124 9.98 1.34 -24.92
N GLU A 125 11.26 1.46 -25.29
CA GLU A 125 12.34 1.94 -24.40
C GLU A 125 12.16 3.40 -23.91
N SER A 126 11.30 4.19 -24.57
CA SER A 126 10.97 5.54 -24.11
C SER A 126 9.99 5.55 -22.93
N VAL A 127 9.30 4.43 -22.67
CA VAL A 127 8.30 4.30 -21.58
C VAL A 127 8.98 3.82 -20.31
N ASP A 128 8.83 4.58 -19.22
CA ASP A 128 9.40 4.25 -17.91
C ASP A 128 8.40 3.55 -17.00
N GLY A 129 7.10 3.75 -17.23
CA GLY A 129 6.04 3.21 -16.40
C GLY A 129 4.76 2.94 -17.17
N ILE A 130 4.01 1.94 -16.72
CA ILE A 130 2.73 1.49 -17.27
C ILE A 130 1.74 1.36 -16.11
N MET A 131 0.54 1.89 -16.32
CA MET A 131 -0.60 1.77 -15.43
C MET A 131 -1.82 1.35 -16.24
N VAL A 132 -2.64 0.43 -15.71
CA VAL A 132 -3.82 -0.11 -16.41
C VAL A 132 -5.06 0.15 -15.57
N TYR A 133 -6.10 0.74 -16.17
CA TYR A 133 -7.30 1.15 -15.44
C TYR A 133 -8.32 0.01 -15.32
N TYR A 134 -8.25 -0.71 -14.21
CA TYR A 134 -9.18 -1.78 -13.82
C TYR A 134 -10.48 -1.25 -13.15
N PRO A 135 -11.54 -2.07 -13.04
CA PRO A 135 -11.72 -3.38 -13.67
C PRO A 135 -11.95 -3.23 -15.18
N ILE A 136 -11.50 -4.22 -15.96
CA ILE A 136 -11.73 -4.29 -17.42
C ILE A 136 -12.73 -5.38 -17.72
N PHE A 137 -12.33 -6.62 -17.49
CA PHE A 137 -13.17 -7.81 -17.61
C PHE A 137 -13.62 -8.30 -16.23
N GLY A 138 -12.89 -7.92 -15.17
CA GLY A 138 -13.02 -8.47 -13.83
C GLY A 138 -12.39 -9.86 -13.70
N GLY A 139 -12.30 -10.32 -12.45
CA GLY A 139 -11.86 -11.68 -12.12
C GLY A 139 -10.48 -12.04 -12.71
N ARG A 140 -10.37 -13.26 -13.26
CA ARG A 140 -9.09 -13.85 -13.67
C ARG A 140 -8.42 -13.15 -14.86
N GLN A 141 -9.21 -12.54 -15.74
CA GLN A 141 -8.66 -11.92 -16.95
C GLN A 141 -7.95 -10.60 -16.63
N ASP A 142 -8.49 -9.81 -15.68
CA ASP A 142 -7.77 -8.64 -15.17
C ASP A 142 -6.47 -9.05 -14.46
N HIS A 143 -6.50 -10.13 -13.68
CA HIS A 143 -5.29 -10.67 -13.05
C HIS A 143 -4.26 -11.12 -14.09
N TYR A 144 -4.70 -11.72 -15.19
CA TYR A 144 -3.81 -12.08 -16.30
C TYR A 144 -3.14 -10.83 -16.88
N LEU A 145 -3.90 -9.79 -17.22
CA LEU A 145 -3.35 -8.53 -17.74
C LEU A 145 -2.34 -7.89 -16.77
N GLN A 146 -2.59 -7.95 -15.46
CA GLN A 146 -1.64 -7.46 -14.44
C GLN A 146 -0.28 -8.17 -14.52
N GLN A 147 -0.24 -9.45 -14.93
CA GLN A 147 1.01 -10.21 -15.07
C GLN A 147 1.72 -9.99 -16.41
N ILE A 148 1.06 -9.38 -17.39
CA ILE A 148 1.68 -9.04 -18.68
C ILE A 148 2.47 -7.73 -18.56
N VAL A 149 2.05 -6.81 -17.69
CA VAL A 149 2.81 -5.58 -17.43
C VAL A 149 4.19 -5.95 -16.91
N SER A 150 5.24 -5.46 -17.56
CA SER A 150 6.61 -5.75 -17.16
C SER A 150 6.84 -5.31 -15.72
N PRO A 151 7.44 -6.15 -14.86
CA PRO A 151 7.72 -5.76 -13.47
C PRO A 151 8.70 -4.58 -13.37
N LEU A 152 9.45 -4.27 -14.44
CA LEU A 152 10.31 -3.09 -14.50
C LEU A 152 9.54 -1.79 -14.77
N LYS A 153 8.32 -1.88 -15.32
CA LYS A 153 7.47 -0.74 -15.69
C LYS A 153 6.14 -0.71 -14.92
N ASP A 154 5.84 -1.71 -14.10
CA ASP A 154 4.63 -1.77 -13.27
C ASP A 154 4.71 -0.76 -12.12
N VAL A 155 4.12 0.42 -12.32
CA VAL A 155 4.15 1.49 -11.30
C VAL A 155 3.15 1.28 -10.16
N GLU A 156 2.19 0.38 -10.34
CA GLU A 156 1.15 0.09 -9.35
C GLU A 156 1.51 -1.08 -8.44
N GLY A 157 2.52 -1.87 -8.81
CA GLY A 157 2.98 -3.04 -8.06
C GLY A 157 2.00 -4.22 -8.14
N LEU A 158 1.27 -4.34 -9.26
CA LEU A 158 0.26 -5.38 -9.46
C LEU A 158 0.83 -6.74 -9.90
N HIS A 159 2.08 -6.78 -10.36
CA HIS A 159 2.74 -8.03 -10.70
C HIS A 159 2.88 -8.92 -9.45
N SER A 160 2.68 -10.22 -9.63
CA SER A 160 2.79 -11.25 -8.59
C SER A 160 4.13 -11.24 -7.84
N LYS A 161 5.22 -10.75 -8.46
CA LYS A 161 6.54 -10.63 -7.83
C LYS A 161 6.49 -9.69 -6.62
N PHE A 162 5.79 -8.57 -6.72
CA PHE A 162 5.68 -7.58 -5.65
C PHE A 162 4.76 -8.06 -4.52
N HIS A 163 3.69 -8.76 -4.87
CA HIS A 163 2.85 -9.46 -3.89
C HIS A 163 3.62 -10.54 -3.14
N TYR A 164 4.40 -11.36 -3.86
CA TYR A 164 5.28 -12.35 -3.25
C TYR A 164 6.26 -11.69 -2.28
N ASN A 165 6.97 -10.65 -2.72
CA ASN A 165 7.92 -9.94 -1.88
C ASN A 165 7.26 -9.36 -0.63
N LEU A 166 6.06 -8.79 -0.76
CA LEU A 166 5.26 -8.29 0.35
C LEU A 166 4.94 -9.41 1.37
N TYR A 167 4.40 -10.53 0.90
CA TYR A 167 3.99 -11.63 1.78
C TYR A 167 5.18 -12.31 2.46
N HIS A 168 6.35 -12.31 1.81
CA HIS A 168 7.60 -12.85 2.35
C HIS A 168 8.46 -11.79 3.06
N ASN A 169 7.97 -10.56 3.22
CA ASN A 169 8.68 -9.45 3.83
C ASN A 169 10.07 -9.19 3.19
N ILE A 170 10.20 -9.40 1.89
CA ILE A 170 11.38 -9.10 1.07
C ILE A 170 11.36 -7.60 0.77
N ARG A 171 12.25 -6.85 1.43
CA ARG A 171 12.29 -5.38 1.35
C ARG A 171 13.16 -4.86 0.23
N PHE A 172 14.27 -5.55 -0.04
CA PHE A 172 15.20 -5.18 -1.08
C PHE A 172 15.31 -6.32 -2.09
N LEU A 173 15.50 -5.96 -3.35
CA LEU A 173 15.68 -6.90 -4.45
C LEU A 173 16.80 -6.40 -5.37
N ASP A 174 17.47 -7.33 -6.03
CA ASP A 174 18.32 -7.00 -7.17
C ASP A 174 17.40 -6.80 -8.39
N PRO A 175 17.41 -5.63 -9.06
CA PRO A 175 16.59 -5.37 -10.25
C PRO A 175 16.65 -6.47 -11.31
N LYS A 176 17.80 -7.15 -11.46
CA LYS A 176 17.97 -8.24 -12.44
C LYS A 176 17.08 -9.43 -12.14
N THR A 177 16.66 -9.61 -10.89
CA THR A 177 15.77 -10.71 -10.47
C THR A 177 14.30 -10.46 -10.79
N LEU A 178 13.93 -9.24 -11.19
CA LEU A 178 12.54 -8.92 -11.55
C LEU A 178 12.10 -9.66 -12.82
N LEU A 179 13.01 -9.83 -13.78
CA LEU A 179 12.76 -10.57 -15.01
C LEU A 179 12.98 -12.09 -14.86
N SER A 180 13.52 -12.54 -13.73
CA SER A 180 13.76 -13.96 -13.47
C SER A 180 12.53 -14.61 -12.83
N ALA A 181 12.10 -15.73 -13.41
CA ALA A 181 11.08 -16.60 -12.83
C ALA A 181 11.49 -17.19 -11.45
N ILE A 182 12.80 -17.23 -11.17
CA ILE A 182 13.33 -17.76 -9.91
C ILE A 182 13.45 -16.62 -8.90
N THR A 183 12.65 -16.67 -7.84
CA THR A 183 12.85 -15.82 -6.67
C THR A 183 14.00 -16.37 -5.84
N ALA A 184 15.20 -15.83 -6.05
CA ALA A 184 16.34 -16.15 -5.21
C ALA A 184 16.01 -15.79 -3.75
N GLN A 185 16.01 -16.80 -2.87
CA GLN A 185 15.91 -16.62 -1.43
C GLN A 185 17.23 -16.04 -0.92
N ASN A 186 17.38 -14.73 -1.00
CA ASN A 186 18.42 -14.05 -0.25
C ASN A 186 17.80 -13.63 1.09
N GLU A 187 18.18 -14.31 2.18
CA GLU A 187 17.89 -13.83 3.54
C GLU A 187 18.49 -12.43 3.68
N ILE A 188 17.65 -11.40 3.82
CA ILE A 188 18.14 -10.05 4.10
C ILE A 188 18.24 -9.83 5.61
N THR A 189 19.49 -9.80 6.04
CA THR A 189 20.00 -9.36 7.33
C THR A 189 20.16 -7.83 7.33
N SER A 190 19.09 -7.08 7.59
CA SER A 190 19.22 -5.76 8.23
C SER A 190 17.85 -5.27 8.70
N LYS A 191 17.66 -5.23 10.02
CA LYS A 191 16.43 -4.75 10.65
C LYS A 191 16.40 -3.23 10.84
N ASP A 192 17.51 -2.54 10.61
CA ASP A 192 17.69 -1.24 11.24
C ASP A 192 17.60 -0.01 10.34
N ASN A 193 17.66 -0.11 9.01
CA ASN A 193 17.57 1.09 8.16
C ASN A 193 16.80 0.87 6.85
N ASP A 194 15.96 1.84 6.49
CA ASP A 194 15.19 1.92 5.24
C ASP A 194 16.07 2.25 4.02
N THR A 195 17.35 1.90 4.06
CA THR A 195 18.34 2.12 3.00
C THR A 195 18.73 0.78 2.38
N PRO A 196 18.60 0.61 1.05
CA PRO A 196 18.95 -0.64 0.39
C PRO A 196 20.47 -0.89 0.45
N PRO A 197 20.91 -2.16 0.59
CA PRO A 197 22.31 -2.53 0.41
C PRO A 197 22.85 -2.16 -0.99
N PRO A 198 24.18 -1.99 -1.16
CA PRO A 198 24.78 -1.70 -2.45
C PRO A 198 24.37 -2.73 -3.52
N GLY A 199 23.89 -2.25 -4.68
CA GLY A 199 23.45 -3.09 -5.80
C GLY A 199 22.00 -3.61 -5.70
N MET A 200 21.30 -3.35 -4.59
CA MET A 200 19.87 -3.66 -4.43
C MET A 200 19.03 -2.39 -4.46
N VAL A 201 17.73 -2.55 -4.75
CA VAL A 201 16.71 -1.51 -4.70
C VAL A 201 15.56 -1.95 -3.80
N LYS A 202 14.73 -1.01 -3.36
CA LYS A 202 13.51 -1.35 -2.62
C LYS A 202 12.54 -2.08 -3.54
N SER A 203 11.93 -3.16 -3.03
CA SER A 203 10.76 -3.75 -3.69
C SER A 203 9.62 -2.75 -3.64
N ILE A 204 8.97 -2.50 -4.77
CA ILE A 204 7.73 -1.74 -4.77
C ILE A 204 6.64 -2.53 -4.04
N ILE A 205 5.70 -1.79 -3.46
CA ILE A 205 4.54 -2.30 -2.72
C ILE A 205 3.32 -1.84 -3.51
N PRO A 206 2.24 -2.66 -3.61
CA PRO A 206 1.05 -2.24 -4.31
C PRO A 206 0.56 -0.87 -3.82
N CYS A 207 0.27 0.04 -4.74
CA CYS A 207 0.11 1.47 -4.42
C CYS A 207 -1.08 1.74 -3.47
N THR A 208 -2.19 1.02 -3.63
CA THR A 208 -3.40 1.18 -2.81
C THR A 208 -3.19 0.81 -1.33
N PRO A 209 -2.73 -0.40 -0.96
CA PRO A 209 -2.45 -0.72 0.43
C PRO A 209 -1.35 0.17 1.02
N LEU A 210 -0.34 0.55 0.21
CA LEU A 210 0.69 1.50 0.65
C LEU A 210 0.10 2.88 0.98
N ALA A 211 -0.79 3.40 0.14
CA ALA A 211 -1.45 4.69 0.36
C ALA A 211 -2.27 4.69 1.66
N ILE A 212 -2.96 3.58 1.96
CA ILE A 212 -3.70 3.43 3.24
C ILE A 212 -2.73 3.48 4.42
N VAL A 213 -1.60 2.77 4.36
CA VAL A 213 -0.56 2.85 5.40
C VAL A 213 -0.03 4.27 5.55
N LYS A 214 0.24 4.99 4.45
CA LYS A 214 0.66 6.39 4.49
C LYS A 214 -0.38 7.31 5.14
N CYS A 215 -1.66 7.06 4.91
CA CYS A 215 -2.73 7.76 5.62
C CYS A 215 -2.71 7.46 7.13
N LEU A 216 -2.50 6.21 7.53
CA LEU A 216 -2.41 5.82 8.95
C LEU A 216 -1.16 6.42 9.64
N GLU A 217 -0.04 6.48 8.93
CA GLU A 217 1.18 7.17 9.39
C GLU A 217 0.92 8.66 9.61
N TYR A 218 0.23 9.33 8.68
CA TYR A 218 -0.12 10.76 8.78
C TYR A 218 -1.01 11.06 9.99
N VAL A 219 -1.96 10.17 10.30
CA VAL A 219 -2.88 10.30 11.45
C VAL A 219 -2.19 10.05 12.79
N GLY A 220 -1.00 9.48 12.80
CA GLY A 220 -0.29 9.13 14.03
C GLY A 220 -0.74 7.82 14.66
N VAL A 221 -1.32 6.91 13.87
CA VAL A 221 -1.62 5.53 14.33
C VAL A 221 -0.32 4.76 14.57
N TYR A 222 0.70 5.02 13.76
CA TYR A 222 2.02 4.42 13.84
C TYR A 222 2.88 5.09 14.92
N ASN A 223 3.40 4.30 15.86
CA ASN A 223 4.32 4.77 16.88
C ASN A 223 5.76 4.83 16.35
N LYS A 224 6.24 6.04 16.06
CA LYS A 224 7.59 6.28 15.53
C LYS A 224 8.72 5.99 16.52
N ILE A 225 8.42 5.79 17.81
CA ILE A 225 9.41 5.41 18.83
C ILE A 225 9.82 3.94 18.66
N LEU A 226 8.91 3.10 18.15
CA LEU A 226 9.18 1.70 17.90
C LEU A 226 10.04 1.52 16.64
N PRO A 227 10.86 0.46 16.58
CA PRO A 227 11.67 0.16 15.42
C PRO A 227 10.81 -0.04 14.17
N TYR A 228 11.43 0.18 13.01
CA TYR A 228 10.76 -0.02 11.73
C TYR A 228 10.25 -1.47 11.60
N GLY A 229 9.02 -1.66 11.15
CA GLY A 229 8.33 -2.95 11.14
C GLY A 229 7.65 -3.35 12.46
N ASP A 230 7.75 -2.57 13.54
CA ASP A 230 6.96 -2.77 14.78
C ASP A 230 6.12 -1.55 15.15
N ARG A 231 6.05 -0.56 14.25
CA ARG A 231 5.39 0.73 14.51
C ARG A 231 3.88 0.63 14.70
N ALA A 232 3.25 -0.43 14.22
CA ALA A 232 1.82 -0.69 14.42
C ALA A 232 1.55 -1.67 15.59
N TYR A 233 2.56 -1.99 16.39
CA TYR A 233 2.42 -2.90 17.52
C TYR A 233 1.34 -2.46 18.52
N GLY A 234 0.55 -3.43 18.98
CA GLY A 234 -0.55 -3.20 19.92
C GLY A 234 -1.79 -2.55 19.29
N LYS A 235 -1.81 -2.32 17.97
CA LYS A 235 -3.01 -1.89 17.25
C LYS A 235 -3.79 -3.11 16.77
N THR A 236 -5.11 -3.02 16.88
CA THR A 236 -6.05 -3.98 16.30
C THR A 236 -6.75 -3.31 15.13
N VAL A 237 -6.66 -3.91 13.94
CA VAL A 237 -7.24 -3.37 12.70
C VAL A 237 -8.18 -4.40 12.08
N THR A 238 -9.30 -3.96 11.54
CA THR A 238 -10.21 -4.82 10.76
C THR A 238 -10.19 -4.36 9.31
N VAL A 239 -9.87 -5.26 8.40
CA VAL A 239 -9.92 -5.04 6.95
C VAL A 239 -11.13 -5.78 6.39
N ILE A 240 -12.14 -5.04 5.93
CA ILE A 240 -13.32 -5.61 5.28
C ILE A 240 -13.03 -5.62 3.78
N ASN A 241 -12.63 -6.80 3.26
CA ASN A 241 -12.26 -7.15 1.89
C ASN A 241 -11.04 -8.11 1.95
N ARG A 242 -11.05 -9.17 1.16
CA ARG A 242 -9.93 -10.11 1.01
C ARG A 242 -9.51 -10.35 -0.44
N SER A 243 -9.69 -9.35 -1.32
CA SER A 243 -9.18 -9.41 -2.68
C SER A 243 -7.66 -9.52 -2.72
N GLU A 244 -7.13 -10.18 -3.74
CA GLU A 244 -5.67 -10.30 -3.97
C GLU A 244 -5.02 -8.96 -4.30
N VAL A 245 -5.78 -8.02 -4.86
CA VAL A 245 -5.28 -6.71 -5.32
C VAL A 245 -5.08 -5.73 -4.16
N VAL A 246 -5.95 -5.75 -3.15
CA VAL A 246 -5.94 -4.74 -2.06
C VAL A 246 -6.10 -5.36 -0.68
N GLY A 247 -7.13 -6.18 -0.48
CA GLY A 247 -7.52 -6.64 0.86
C GLY A 247 -6.45 -7.47 1.56
N ARG A 248 -6.00 -8.55 0.92
CA ARG A 248 -4.94 -9.42 1.47
C ARG A 248 -3.59 -8.71 1.58
N PRO A 249 -3.13 -7.94 0.56
CA PRO A 249 -1.91 -7.15 0.69
C PRO A 249 -1.93 -6.18 1.86
N LEU A 250 -3.04 -5.46 2.07
CA LEU A 250 -3.19 -4.52 3.18
C LEU A 250 -3.10 -5.22 4.53
N ALA A 251 -3.81 -6.34 4.69
CA ALA A 251 -3.80 -7.11 5.93
C ALA A 251 -2.40 -7.63 6.27
N ALA A 252 -1.68 -8.17 5.27
CA ALA A 252 -0.32 -8.65 5.44
C ALA A 252 0.66 -7.52 5.76
N LEU A 253 0.54 -6.35 5.09
CA LEU A 253 1.41 -5.21 5.34
C LEU A 253 1.28 -4.68 6.77
N LEU A 254 0.04 -4.50 7.24
CA LEU A 254 -0.25 -4.06 8.61
C LEU A 254 0.21 -5.08 9.66
N ALA A 255 0.03 -6.37 9.41
CA ALA A 255 0.49 -7.43 10.29
C ALA A 255 2.02 -7.49 10.35
N ASN A 256 2.71 -7.31 9.22
CA ASN A 256 4.17 -7.22 9.17
C ASN A 256 4.72 -6.03 9.96
N ASP A 257 3.94 -4.95 10.08
CA ASP A 257 4.26 -3.77 10.91
C ASP A 257 3.93 -3.94 12.41
N GLY A 258 3.44 -5.13 12.81
CA GLY A 258 3.19 -5.50 14.21
C GLY A 258 1.73 -5.40 14.66
N ALA A 259 0.80 -4.99 13.80
CA ALA A 259 -0.61 -4.94 14.14
C ALA A 259 -1.22 -6.35 14.22
N ARG A 260 -2.30 -6.48 15.00
CA ARG A 260 -3.22 -7.63 14.92
C ARG A 260 -4.32 -7.27 13.94
N VAL A 261 -4.47 -8.03 12.86
CA VAL A 261 -5.38 -7.67 11.77
C VAL A 261 -6.44 -8.73 11.56
N PHE A 262 -7.71 -8.36 11.64
CA PHE A 262 -8.83 -9.21 11.26
C PHE A 262 -9.22 -8.91 9.81
N SER A 263 -8.88 -9.82 8.89
CA SER A 263 -9.38 -9.78 7.52
C SER A 263 -10.76 -10.41 7.48
N VAL A 264 -11.76 -9.67 7.05
CA VAL A 264 -13.14 -10.13 6.89
C VAL A 264 -13.47 -10.23 5.41
N ASP A 265 -14.01 -11.37 5.03
CA ASP A 265 -14.55 -11.64 3.70
C ASP A 265 -16.00 -12.13 3.81
N ILE A 266 -16.70 -12.28 2.68
CA ILE A 266 -18.11 -12.66 2.61
C ILE A 266 -18.39 -13.91 3.47
N ASP A 267 -17.50 -14.90 3.40
CA ASP A 267 -17.72 -16.23 4.00
C ASP A 267 -16.96 -16.46 5.32
N SER A 268 -15.99 -15.62 5.69
CA SER A 268 -15.11 -15.92 6.83
C SER A 268 -14.33 -14.72 7.36
N THR A 269 -13.85 -14.84 8.60
CA THR A 269 -12.86 -13.93 9.19
C THR A 269 -11.55 -14.68 9.44
N GLN A 270 -10.41 -14.07 9.10
CA GLN A 270 -9.05 -14.58 9.31
C GLN A 270 -8.25 -13.58 10.13
N GLU A 271 -7.45 -14.07 11.09
CA GLU A 271 -6.52 -13.23 11.85
C GLU A 271 -5.11 -13.30 11.24
N TYR A 272 -4.54 -12.14 10.97
CA TYR A 272 -3.16 -11.95 10.51
C TYR A 272 -2.37 -11.35 11.67
N THR A 273 -1.24 -11.98 12.00
CA THR A 273 -0.30 -11.50 13.01
C THR A 273 1.11 -11.53 12.44
N LYS A 274 2.01 -10.72 13.01
CA LYS A 274 3.42 -10.73 12.63
C LYS A 274 4.01 -12.12 12.87
N ARG A 275 4.73 -12.66 11.89
CA ARG A 275 5.40 -13.97 12.06
C ARG A 275 6.32 -13.96 13.28
N PRO A 276 6.20 -14.94 14.18
CA PRO A 276 7.14 -15.10 15.28
C PRO A 276 8.56 -15.24 14.71
N GLN A 277 9.50 -14.45 15.22
CA GLN A 277 10.90 -14.67 14.87
C GLN A 277 11.41 -15.87 15.65
N MET A 278 11.76 -16.95 14.97
CA MET A 278 12.44 -18.08 15.61
C MET A 278 13.79 -17.60 16.14
N THR A 279 14.06 -17.86 17.43
CA THR A 279 15.38 -17.61 18.01
C THR A 279 16.43 -18.52 17.34
N PRO A 280 17.72 -18.16 17.38
CA PRO A 280 18.80 -19.03 16.89
C PRO A 280 18.74 -20.44 17.52
N GLU A 281 18.33 -20.56 18.79
CA GLU A 281 18.16 -21.87 19.43
C GLU A 281 16.95 -22.65 18.89
N GLN A 282 15.88 -21.97 18.50
CA GLN A 282 14.71 -22.59 17.87
C GLN A 282 15.02 -23.04 16.43
N LYS A 283 15.81 -22.26 15.66
CA LYS A 283 16.33 -22.67 14.35
C LYS A 283 17.26 -23.88 14.48
N ALA A 284 18.12 -23.92 15.50
CA ALA A 284 19.04 -25.04 15.73
C ALA A 284 18.33 -26.34 16.19
N ARG A 285 17.19 -26.24 16.90
CA ARG A 285 16.38 -27.41 17.28
C ARG A 285 15.53 -27.96 16.13
N CYS A 286 15.16 -27.12 15.17
CA CYS A 286 14.48 -27.51 13.94
C CYS A 286 15.54 -27.94 12.90
N GLY A 287 16.27 -29.03 13.18
CA GLY A 287 17.35 -29.50 12.30
C GLY A 287 16.86 -29.80 10.88
N ASP A 288 17.66 -29.40 9.89
CA ASP A 288 17.74 -29.88 8.49
C ASP A 288 16.54 -30.67 7.93
N LEU A 289 15.33 -30.09 7.98
CA LEU A 289 14.23 -30.49 7.11
C LEU A 289 14.27 -29.63 5.85
N SER A 290 15.32 -29.82 5.05
CA SER A 290 15.45 -29.30 3.69
C SER A 290 14.55 -30.11 2.73
N GLY A 291 13.24 -30.05 2.96
CA GLY A 291 12.20 -30.61 2.09
C GLY A 291 11.18 -29.54 1.71
N PRO A 292 10.55 -29.63 0.52
CA PRO A 292 9.62 -28.62 0.00
C PRO A 292 8.34 -28.43 0.84
N GLU A 293 8.13 -29.23 1.89
CA GLU A 293 7.01 -29.11 2.83
C GLU A 293 7.15 -27.93 3.80
N CYS A 294 8.36 -27.45 4.10
CA CYS A 294 8.56 -26.33 5.04
C CYS A 294 8.32 -24.95 4.39
N SER A 295 8.38 -24.85 3.06
CA SER A 295 8.15 -23.59 2.32
C SER A 295 6.68 -23.19 2.16
N LEU A 296 5.73 -24.04 2.57
CA LEU A 296 4.29 -23.78 2.49
C LEU A 296 3.59 -23.66 3.86
N GLN A 297 4.28 -24.01 4.96
CA GLN A 297 3.76 -23.88 6.34
C GLN A 297 3.96 -22.47 6.95
N GLY A 298 4.56 -21.52 6.21
CA GLY A 298 4.81 -20.15 6.68
C GLY A 298 3.69 -19.14 6.40
N GLN A 299 2.65 -19.57 5.68
CA GLN A 299 1.31 -18.96 5.72
C GLN A 299 0.39 -19.92 6.45
N ASP A 300 0.71 -20.25 7.70
CA ASP A 300 -0.36 -20.55 8.65
C ASP A 300 -1.14 -19.24 8.82
N VAL A 301 -2.08 -19.01 7.89
CA VAL A 301 -3.40 -18.53 8.26
C VAL A 301 -3.77 -19.40 9.45
N LEU A 302 -3.66 -18.87 10.67
CA LEU A 302 -4.24 -19.51 11.83
C LEU A 302 -5.76 -19.48 11.62
N ALA A 303 -6.24 -20.41 10.80
CA ALA A 303 -7.56 -20.99 10.87
C ALA A 303 -7.48 -22.28 11.70
N GLU A 304 -6.73 -22.24 12.81
CA GLU A 304 -6.86 -23.18 13.89
C GLU A 304 -7.91 -22.59 14.84
N GLY A 305 -9.14 -23.07 14.67
CA GLY A 305 -10.33 -22.47 15.24
C GLY A 305 -10.34 -22.45 16.75
N TRP A 306 -10.40 -21.27 17.34
CA TRP A 306 -11.08 -20.99 18.61
C TRP A 306 -11.54 -19.54 18.57
N MET A 307 -12.86 -19.25 18.63
CA MET A 307 -13.37 -18.20 19.53
C MET A 307 -14.91 -18.10 19.56
N TYR A 308 -15.48 -18.64 20.64
CA TYR A 308 -16.59 -18.17 21.48
C TYR A 308 -17.96 -17.79 20.91
N LEU A 309 -18.93 -18.63 21.30
CA LEU A 309 -20.29 -18.25 21.67
C LEU A 309 -20.31 -16.93 22.49
N PHE A 310 -21.13 -15.97 22.07
CA PHE A 310 -21.71 -15.01 22.99
C PHE A 310 -22.64 -15.74 23.97
N LYS A 311 -22.13 -16.06 25.16
CA LYS A 311 -22.97 -16.31 26.33
C LYS A 311 -23.51 -14.95 26.78
N ARG A 312 -24.78 -14.67 26.47
CA ARG A 312 -25.54 -13.58 27.11
C ARG A 312 -25.59 -13.88 28.62
N GLY A 313 -24.74 -13.19 29.38
CA GLY A 313 -24.91 -13.04 30.83
C GLY A 313 -26.03 -12.04 31.06
N GLY A 314 -27.01 -12.45 31.86
CA GLY A 314 -28.20 -11.66 32.16
C GLY A 314 -27.91 -10.39 32.97
N GLY A 315 -28.83 -9.46 32.77
CA GLY A 315 -29.18 -8.31 33.58
C GLY A 315 -30.58 -7.91 33.13
#